data_AF-A0A0L7TCR7-F1
#
_entry.id   AF-A0A0L7TCR7-F1
#
_cell.length_a   1.000
_cell.length_b   1.000
_cell.length_c   1.000
_cell.angle_alpha   90.00
_cell.angle_beta   90.00
_cell.angle_gamma   90.00
#
_symmetry.space_group_name_H-M   'P 1'
#
loop_
_entity.id
_entity.type
_entity.pdbx_description
1 polymer ?
#
loop_
_entity_poly.entity_id
_entity_poly.type
_entity_poly.pdbx_seq_one_letter_code
_entity_poly.pdbx_strand_id
1 'polypeptide(L)'
;QIVELASVDEIFDAPLHPYTQALIASAPQLQPGVERQIPMLQGDLPNPAAPPSGCRFHTRCPHVRDECRQLEPINQILPGGRQVACHRWQEINRDRSVIEIAPPSPAFLRRRALFDQAARQKQ
;
A
#
# COMPACT_ATOMS: atom_id res chain seq x y z
N GLN A 1 -11.85 -7.31 3.90
CA GLN A 1 -12.22 -6.72 2.59
C GLN A 1 -10.94 -6.60 1.78
N ILE A 2 -10.97 -6.98 0.51
CA ILE A 2 -9.87 -6.71 -0.42
C ILE A 2 -10.01 -5.24 -0.84
N VAL A 3 -9.00 -4.43 -0.53
CA VAL A 3 -9.01 -2.99 -0.83
C VAL A 3 -8.22 -2.64 -2.09
N GLU A 4 -7.29 -3.51 -2.47
CA GLU A 4 -6.46 -3.37 -3.66
C GLU A 4 -5.94 -4.74 -4.10
N LEU A 5 -5.89 -4.98 -5.41
CA LEU A 5 -5.32 -6.17 -6.02
C LEU A 5 -4.57 -5.76 -7.28
N ALA A 6 -3.28 -6.06 -7.38
CA ALA A 6 -2.47 -5.77 -8.57
C ALA A 6 -1.29 -6.75 -8.64
N SER A 7 -0.48 -6.63 -9.70
CA SER A 7 0.83 -7.29 -9.71
C SER A 7 1.72 -6.78 -8.56
N VAL A 8 2.74 -7.56 -8.21
CA VAL A 8 3.69 -7.17 -7.16
C VAL A 8 4.30 -5.81 -7.49
N ASP A 9 4.82 -5.64 -8.70
CA ASP A 9 5.48 -4.41 -9.12
C ASP A 9 4.54 -3.20 -9.00
N GLU A 10 3.29 -3.30 -9.44
CA GLU A 10 2.31 -2.21 -9.32
C GLU A 10 1.96 -1.82 -7.88
N ILE A 11 1.88 -2.80 -6.97
CA ILE A 11 1.62 -2.57 -5.55
C ILE A 11 2.79 -1.84 -4.89
N PHE A 12 4.02 -2.22 -5.23
CA PHE A 12 5.20 -1.58 -4.65
C PHE A 12 5.43 -0.19 -5.27
N ASP A 13 5.40 -0.08 -6.60
CA ASP A 13 5.75 1.14 -7.34
C ASP A 13 4.68 2.23 -7.24
N ALA A 14 3.40 1.86 -7.27
CA ALA A 14 2.33 2.83 -7.33
C ALA A 14 1.05 2.39 -6.58
N PRO A 15 1.07 2.08 -5.26
CA PRO A 15 -0.10 1.55 -4.52
C PRO A 15 -1.29 2.52 -4.46
N LEU A 16 -2.44 2.24 -5.06
CA LEU A 16 -3.51 3.25 -5.22
C LEU A 16 -4.29 3.51 -3.91
N HIS A 17 -4.50 2.50 -3.08
CA HIS A 17 -5.32 2.64 -1.89
C HIS A 17 -4.50 3.20 -0.71
N PRO A 18 -4.98 4.20 0.05
CA PRO A 18 -4.25 4.77 1.20
C PRO A 18 -3.80 3.74 2.25
N TYR A 19 -4.60 2.70 2.47
CA TYR A 19 -4.20 1.55 3.29
C TYR A 19 -2.94 0.86 2.78
N THR A 20 -2.89 0.52 1.47
CA THR A 20 -1.72 -0.10 0.85
C THR A 20 -0.51 0.83 0.91
N GLN A 21 -0.70 2.13 0.68
CA GLN A 21 0.35 3.14 0.80
C GLN A 21 0.97 3.15 2.21
N ALA A 22 0.13 3.18 3.24
CA ALA A 22 0.58 3.14 4.62
C ALA A 22 1.27 1.81 4.98
N LEU A 23 0.77 0.69 4.45
CA LEU A 23 1.38 -0.63 4.64
C LEU A 23 2.80 -0.66 4.04
N ILE A 24 2.99 -0.21 2.81
CA ILE A 24 4.31 -0.12 2.17
C ILE A 24 5.23 0.85 2.94
N ALA A 25 4.69 1.98 3.40
CA ALA A 25 5.44 2.97 4.18
C ALA A 25 5.87 2.47 5.56
N SER A 26 5.13 1.51 6.16
CA SER A 26 5.47 0.92 7.47
C SER A 26 6.68 -0.03 7.46
N ALA A 27 7.20 -0.38 6.27
CA ALA A 27 8.36 -1.24 6.16
C ALA A 27 9.61 -0.56 6.78
N PRO A 28 10.33 -1.24 7.70
CA PRO A 28 11.52 -0.68 8.33
C PRO A 28 12.57 -0.27 7.29
N GLN A 29 13.19 0.90 7.48
CA GLN A 29 14.35 1.29 6.68
C GLN A 29 15.59 0.52 7.14
N LEU A 30 16.30 -0.08 6.18
CA LEU A 30 17.55 -0.81 6.45
C LEU A 30 18.77 0.12 6.51
N GLN A 31 18.64 1.37 6.08
CA GLN A 31 19.72 2.36 6.11
C GLN A 31 19.51 3.36 7.26
N PRO A 32 20.43 3.44 8.23
CA PRO A 32 20.40 4.47 9.26
C PRO A 32 20.48 5.88 8.64
N GLY A 33 19.63 6.81 9.09
CA GLY A 33 19.71 8.23 8.71
C GLY A 33 18.82 8.68 7.54
N VAL A 34 18.04 7.78 6.92
CA VAL A 34 17.03 8.16 5.91
C VAL A 34 15.67 8.29 6.59
N GLU A 35 15.20 9.52 6.78
CA GLU A 35 13.83 9.79 7.23
C GLU A 35 12.86 9.71 6.06
N ARG A 36 11.82 8.87 6.19
CA ARG A 36 10.64 8.95 5.31
C ARG A 36 9.53 9.69 6.04
N GLN A 37 8.78 10.50 5.30
CA GLN A 37 7.47 10.95 5.75
C GLN A 37 6.53 9.73 5.71
N ILE A 38 6.37 9.05 6.85
CA ILE A 38 5.39 7.99 7.01
C ILE A 38 4.03 8.68 7.17
N PRO A 39 3.03 8.43 6.31
CA PRO A 39 1.68 8.89 6.57
C PRO A 39 1.22 8.23 7.87
N MET A 40 1.19 8.99 8.95
CA MET A 40 0.88 8.47 10.27
C MET A 40 -0.61 8.08 10.28
N LEU A 41 -0.89 6.78 10.27
CA LEU A 41 -2.25 6.30 10.42
C LEU A 41 -2.73 6.65 11.84
N GLN A 42 -3.83 7.39 11.92
CA GLN A 42 -4.43 7.75 13.20
C GLN A 42 -5.48 6.72 13.61
N GLY A 43 -5.65 6.54 14.91
CA GLY A 43 -6.70 5.68 15.50
C GLY A 43 -6.37 4.18 15.55
N ASP A 44 -7.18 3.47 16.34
CA ASP A 44 -7.06 2.04 16.59
C ASP A 44 -7.69 1.18 15.48
N LEU A 45 -7.29 -0.09 15.44
CA LEU A 45 -7.94 -1.09 14.60
C LEU A 45 -9.40 -1.27 15.05
N PRO A 46 -10.39 -1.17 14.13
CA PRO A 46 -11.77 -1.43 14.48
C PRO A 46 -11.98 -2.89 14.87
N ASN A 47 -12.95 -3.15 15.74
CA ASN A 47 -13.32 -4.51 16.13
C ASN A 47 -13.74 -5.34 14.89
N PRO A 48 -13.08 -6.46 14.57
CA PRO A 48 -13.43 -7.29 13.42
C PRO A 48 -14.85 -7.86 13.47
N ALA A 49 -15.40 -8.07 14.68
CA ALA A 49 -16.76 -8.57 14.89
C ALA A 49 -17.84 -7.50 14.69
N ALA A 50 -17.46 -6.22 14.71
CA ALA A 50 -18.35 -5.08 14.51
C ALA A 50 -17.67 -4.06 13.58
N PRO A 51 -17.51 -4.40 12.28
CA PRO A 51 -16.85 -3.51 11.35
C PRO A 51 -17.64 -2.20 11.20
N PRO A 52 -16.95 -1.07 10.97
CA PRO A 52 -17.63 0.19 10.75
C PRO A 52 -18.44 0.15 9.44
N SER A 53 -19.45 1.00 9.33
CA SER A 53 -20.26 1.15 8.12
C SER A 53 -19.44 1.78 6.99
N GLY A 54 -19.85 1.54 5.75
CA GLY A 54 -19.14 2.04 4.58
C GLY A 54 -17.72 1.46 4.45
N CYS A 55 -16.77 2.26 4.01
CA CYS A 55 -15.38 1.83 3.85
C CYS A 55 -14.77 1.41 5.19
N ARG A 56 -14.39 0.13 5.33
CA ARG A 56 -13.82 -0.41 6.58
C ARG A 56 -12.56 0.30 7.09
N PHE A 57 -11.87 1.03 6.21
CA PHE A 57 -10.66 1.78 6.54
C PHE A 57 -10.93 3.25 6.91
N HIS A 58 -12.17 3.74 6.82
CA HIS A 58 -12.48 5.17 6.98
C HIS A 58 -12.08 5.73 8.35
N THR A 59 -11.99 4.90 9.40
CA THR A 59 -11.63 5.33 10.76
C THR A 59 -10.14 5.67 10.89
N ARG A 60 -9.31 5.18 9.97
CA ARG A 60 -7.85 5.36 9.98
C ARG A 60 -7.33 6.07 8.72
N CYS A 61 -8.19 6.27 7.73
CA CYS A 61 -7.85 6.90 6.46
C CYS A 61 -7.64 8.42 6.64
N PRO A 62 -6.45 8.97 6.31
CA PRO A 62 -6.22 10.42 6.39
C PRO A 62 -6.99 11.22 5.33
N HIS A 63 -7.58 10.53 4.34
CA HIS A 63 -8.34 11.12 3.24
C HIS A 63 -9.85 10.86 3.35
N VAL A 64 -10.34 10.51 4.54
CA VAL A 64 -11.76 10.20 4.80
C VAL A 64 -12.68 11.36 4.42
N ARG A 65 -13.83 11.03 3.83
CA ARG A 65 -14.98 11.93 3.63
C ARG A 65 -16.26 11.25 4.14
N ASP A 66 -17.36 12.00 4.18
CA ASP A 66 -18.64 11.49 4.67
C ASP A 66 -19.15 10.28 3.88
N GLU A 67 -18.95 10.26 2.56
CA GLU A 67 -19.26 9.11 1.70
C GLU A 67 -18.57 7.82 2.17
N CYS A 68 -17.34 7.90 2.70
CA CYS A 68 -16.59 6.76 3.18
C CYS A 68 -17.21 6.14 4.44
N ARG A 69 -17.96 6.92 5.23
CA ARG A 69 -18.63 6.47 6.46
C ARG A 69 -19.97 5.79 6.19
N GLN A 70 -20.58 6.11 5.04
CA GLN A 70 -21.94 5.73 4.70
C GLN A 70 -22.00 4.62 3.65
N LEU A 71 -21.09 4.65 2.68
CA LEU A 71 -21.13 3.78 1.50
C LEU A 71 -19.87 2.92 1.41
N GLU A 72 -20.07 1.64 1.11
CA GLU A 72 -18.99 0.73 0.76
C GLU A 72 -18.43 1.13 -0.62
N PRO A 73 -17.10 1.21 -0.79
CA PRO A 73 -16.51 1.55 -2.07
C PRO A 73 -16.73 0.43 -3.09
N ILE A 74 -17.07 0.82 -4.31
CA ILE A 74 -17.13 -0.10 -5.45
C ILE A 74 -15.71 -0.56 -5.76
N ASN A 75 -15.56 -1.86 -5.99
CA ASN A 75 -14.30 -2.42 -6.48
C ASN A 75 -14.16 -2.09 -7.98
N GLN A 76 -13.30 -1.12 -8.29
CA GLN A 76 -13.04 -0.67 -9.65
C GLN A 76 -11.96 -1.54 -10.30
N ILE A 77 -12.20 -2.02 -11.52
CA ILE A 77 -11.21 -2.77 -12.31
C ILE A 77 -10.61 -1.81 -13.35
N LEU A 78 -9.30 -1.65 -13.29
CA LEU A 78 -8.49 -0.79 -14.16
C LEU A 78 -7.92 -1.62 -15.33
N PRO A 79 -7.42 -0.95 -16.40
CA PRO A 79 -6.63 -1.61 -17.43
C PRO A 79 -5.48 -2.43 -16.82
N GLY A 80 -5.21 -3.63 -17.36
CA GLY A 80 -4.22 -4.55 -16.80
C GLY A 80 -4.76 -5.46 -15.68
N GLY A 81 -6.03 -5.32 -15.30
CA GLY A 81 -6.68 -6.21 -14.31
C GLY A 81 -6.47 -5.79 -12.85
N ARG A 82 -5.78 -4.67 -12.62
CA ARG A 82 -5.63 -4.04 -11.32
C ARG A 82 -7.00 -3.64 -10.74
N GLN A 83 -7.19 -3.84 -9.45
CA GLN A 83 -8.44 -3.54 -8.76
C GLN A 83 -8.20 -2.65 -7.55
N VAL A 84 -9.11 -1.71 -7.31
CA VAL A 84 -9.08 -0.82 -6.15
C VAL A 84 -10.49 -0.55 -5.64
N ALA A 85 -10.71 -0.76 -4.34
CA ALA A 85 -11.95 -0.45 -3.65
C ALA A 85 -11.76 0.81 -2.80
N CYS A 86 -11.83 1.98 -3.44
CA CYS A 86 -11.72 3.28 -2.79
C CYS A 86 -12.58 4.31 -3.51
N HIS A 87 -13.30 5.15 -2.77
CA HIS A 87 -14.08 6.25 -3.37
C HIS A 87 -13.18 7.31 -4.02
N ARG A 88 -11.97 7.51 -3.48
CA ARG A 88 -11.14 8.69 -3.78
C ARG A 88 -9.75 8.38 -4.35
N TRP A 89 -9.50 7.16 -4.82
CA TRP A 89 -8.15 6.79 -5.28
C TRP A 89 -7.66 7.71 -6.40
N GLN A 90 -8.50 8.13 -7.34
CA GLN A 90 -8.07 9.02 -8.43
C GLN A 90 -7.61 10.39 -7.91
N GLU A 91 -8.36 10.97 -6.98
CA GLU A 91 -8.02 12.26 -6.36
C GLU A 91 -6.74 12.17 -5.54
N ILE A 92 -6.61 11.12 -4.73
CA ILE A 92 -5.46 10.91 -3.84
C ILE A 92 -4.16 10.71 -4.64
N ASN A 93 -4.26 10.06 -5.81
CA ASN A 93 -3.11 9.73 -6.64
C ASN A 93 -2.89 10.71 -7.81
N ARG A 94 -3.60 11.85 -7.84
CA ARG A 94 -3.53 12.80 -8.96
C ARG A 94 -2.17 13.48 -9.10
N ASP A 95 -1.54 13.79 -7.96
CA ASP A 95 -0.28 14.53 -7.88
C ASP A 95 0.90 13.64 -7.49
N ARG A 96 0.78 12.33 -7.73
CA ARG A 96 1.65 11.31 -7.14
C ARG A 96 3.05 11.31 -7.76
N SER A 97 3.82 12.30 -7.37
CA SER A 97 5.23 12.52 -7.69
C SER A 97 6.16 11.94 -6.61
N VAL A 98 5.66 11.46 -5.47
CA VAL A 98 6.54 11.13 -4.33
C VAL A 98 6.05 9.91 -3.52
N ILE A 99 6.27 8.71 -4.05
CA ILE A 99 6.81 7.63 -3.19
C ILE A 99 8.12 7.23 -3.85
N GLU A 100 9.20 7.92 -3.50
CA GLU A 100 10.53 7.49 -3.91
C GLU A 100 10.85 6.20 -3.14
N ILE A 101 10.65 5.06 -3.80
CA ILE A 101 11.22 3.81 -3.34
C ILE A 101 12.72 3.96 -3.53
N ALA A 102 13.42 4.25 -2.44
CA ALA A 102 14.87 4.27 -2.42
C ALA A 102 15.39 2.99 -3.11
N PRO A 103 16.30 3.11 -4.09
CA PRO A 103 16.79 1.95 -4.82
C PRO A 103 17.39 0.93 -3.86
N PRO A 104 17.32 -0.36 -4.19
CA PRO A 104 17.83 -1.42 -3.34
C PRO A 104 19.31 -1.19 -3.01
N SER A 105 19.68 -1.33 -1.74
CA SER A 105 21.08 -1.18 -1.33
C SER A 105 21.99 -2.23 -2.02
N PRO A 106 23.29 -1.94 -2.21
CA PRO A 106 24.24 -2.93 -2.73
C PRO A 106 24.27 -4.23 -1.91
N ALA A 107 24.08 -4.14 -0.59
CA ALA A 107 24.00 -5.31 0.28
C ALA A 107 22.75 -6.17 0.00
N PHE A 108 21.61 -5.54 -0.27
CA PHE A 108 20.39 -6.24 -0.69
C PHE A 108 20.61 -6.98 -2.02
N LEU A 109 21.18 -6.31 -3.03
CA LEU A 109 21.45 -6.90 -4.34
C LEU A 109 22.39 -8.10 -4.24
N ARG A 110 23.45 -8.01 -3.43
CA ARG A 110 24.36 -9.14 -3.15
C ARG A 110 23.62 -10.32 -2.53
N ARG A 111 22.80 -10.09 -1.50
CA ARG A 111 22.02 -11.16 -0.87
C ARG A 111 21.04 -11.80 -1.84
N ARG A 112 20.32 -11.01 -2.64
CA ARG A 112 19.40 -11.53 -3.66
C ARG A 112 20.11 -12.43 -4.66
N ALA A 113 21.26 -12.00 -5.19
CA ALA A 113 22.07 -12.80 -6.10
C ALA A 113 22.50 -14.15 -5.50
N LEU A 114 22.88 -14.18 -4.22
CA LEU A 114 23.22 -15.43 -3.52
C LEU A 114 21.99 -16.36 -3.39
N PHE A 115 20.82 -15.81 -3.06
CA PHE A 115 19.58 -16.59 -2.99
C PHE A 115 19.20 -17.17 -4.35
N ASP A 116 19.28 -16.38 -5.43
CA ASP A 116 18.96 -16.83 -6.78
C ASP A 116 19.91 -17.94 -7.25
N GLN A 117 21.20 -17.84 -6.92
CA GLN A 117 22.18 -18.89 -7.19
C GLN A 117 21.87 -20.17 -6.41
N ALA A 118 21.59 -20.08 -5.11
CA ALA A 118 21.25 -21.24 -4.29
C ALA A 118 19.94 -21.91 -4.72
N ALA A 119 18.96 -21.13 -5.18
CA ALA A 119 17.70 -21.67 -5.73
C ALA A 119 17.94 -22.46 -7.01
N ARG A 120 18.83 -22.00 -7.89
CA ARG A 120 19.20 -22.69 -9.14
C ARG A 120 20.04 -23.95 -8.91
N GLN A 121 20.84 -23.99 -7.85
CA GLN A 121 21.67 -25.16 -7.50
C GLN A 121 20.89 -26.31 -6.85
N LYS A 122 19.62 -26.08 -6.46
CA LYS A 122 18.73 -27.09 -5.87
C LYS A 122 17.74 -27.71 -6.87
N GLN A 123 17.85 -27.36 -8.16
CA GLN A 123 17.18 -28.02 -9.28
C GLN A 123 18.16 -28.97 -9.97
#